data_AF-A0A2G9M4A5-F1
#
_entry.id   AF-A0A2G9M4A5-F1
#
_cell.length_a   1.000
_cell.length_b   1.000
_cell.length_c   1.000
_cell.angle_alpha   90.00
_cell.angle_beta   90.00
_cell.angle_gamma   90.00
#
_symmetry.space_group_name_H-M   'P 1'
#
loop_
_entity.id
_entity.type
_entity.pdbx_description
1 polymer ?
#
loop_
_entity_poly.entity_id
_entity_poly.type
_entity_poly.pdbx_seq_one_letter_code
_entity_poly.pdbx_strand_id
1 'polypeptide(L)'
;MTSTTRLFFHTILMGVLLVALVTMFAARGGLFFQGELFVFLLLALLTVIGMVGFSQPWGRSVFFLAFLLYVANLVVVWLFEGRIFITLSVLALIGFFSSLPQPRQGRSSKTKEIPAAVEEEPHSMVYENPKKEFSPGKLVASKSSNRYHAPACDWAKRIKEERRVWFNDKESAWKQGYRAHSCLS
;
A
#
# COMPACT_ATOMS: atom_id res chain seq x y z
N MET A 1 -13.16 11.76 0.12
CA MET A 1 -14.09 10.74 -0.43
C MET A 1 -14.05 9.50 0.44
N THR A 2 -15.19 9.12 1.01
CA THR A 2 -15.38 7.84 1.72
C THR A 2 -15.12 6.65 0.78
N SER A 3 -14.71 5.50 1.31
CA SER A 3 -14.46 4.29 0.49
C SER A 3 -15.68 3.91 -0.35
N THR A 4 -16.89 4.09 0.19
CA THR A 4 -18.16 3.79 -0.48
C THR A 4 -18.44 4.64 -1.72
N THR A 5 -18.15 5.95 -1.68
CA THR A 5 -18.37 6.83 -2.85
C THR A 5 -17.46 6.46 -4.01
N ARG A 6 -16.24 6.03 -3.71
CA ARG A 6 -15.31 5.50 -4.72
C ARG A 6 -15.83 4.19 -5.32
N LEU A 7 -16.30 3.23 -4.51
CA LEU A 7 -16.89 2.00 -5.03
C LEU A 7 -18.04 2.30 -5.99
N PHE A 8 -18.99 3.11 -5.54
CA PHE A 8 -20.18 3.45 -6.33
C PHE A 8 -19.80 4.07 -7.68
N PHE A 9 -18.83 4.98 -7.70
CA PHE A 9 -18.30 5.56 -8.93
C PHE A 9 -17.74 4.49 -9.88
N HIS A 10 -16.87 3.59 -9.39
CA HIS A 10 -16.28 2.55 -10.24
C HIS A 10 -17.33 1.54 -10.72
N THR A 11 -18.32 1.20 -9.89
CA THR A 11 -19.42 0.30 -10.27
C THR A 11 -20.27 0.90 -11.38
N ILE A 12 -20.68 2.18 -11.27
CA ILE A 12 -21.43 2.85 -12.35
C ILE A 12 -20.59 2.91 -13.62
N LEU A 13 -19.34 3.35 -13.49
CA LEU A 13 -18.43 3.48 -14.62
C LEU A 13 -18.27 2.15 -15.37
N MET A 14 -18.02 1.06 -14.64
CA MET A 14 -17.89 -0.27 -15.22
C MET A 14 -19.22 -0.77 -15.80
N GLY A 15 -20.34 -0.49 -15.15
CA GLY A 15 -21.67 -0.83 -15.67
C GLY A 15 -21.96 -0.17 -17.02
N VAL A 16 -21.66 1.12 -17.16
CA VAL A 16 -21.80 1.87 -18.42
C VAL A 16 -20.92 1.25 -19.51
N LEU A 17 -19.67 0.94 -19.19
CA LEU A 17 -18.72 0.32 -20.11
C LEU A 17 -19.18 -1.08 -20.56
N LEU A 18 -19.65 -1.92 -19.64
CA LEU A 18 -20.18 -3.25 -19.95
C LEU A 18 -21.42 -3.18 -20.84
N VAL A 19 -22.36 -2.28 -20.55
CA VAL A 19 -23.55 -2.08 -21.40
C VAL A 19 -23.14 -1.63 -22.80
N ALA A 20 -22.17 -0.72 -22.93
CA ALA A 20 -21.65 -0.29 -24.22
C ALA A 20 -20.97 -1.42 -25.02
N LEU A 21 -20.27 -2.34 -24.35
CA LEU A 21 -19.75 -3.53 -25.01
C LEU A 21 -20.88 -4.44 -25.51
N VAL A 22 -21.91 -4.69 -24.69
CA VAL A 22 -23.05 -5.52 -25.09
C VAL A 22 -23.75 -4.94 -26.31
N THR A 23 -23.98 -3.63 -26.37
CA THR A 23 -24.61 -2.99 -27.54
C THR A 23 -23.73 -3.10 -28.78
N MET A 24 -22.41 -3.01 -28.62
CA MET A 24 -21.45 -3.22 -29.70
C MET A 24 -21.48 -4.67 -30.23
N PHE A 25 -21.58 -5.65 -29.34
CA PHE A 25 -21.66 -7.07 -29.72
C PHE A 25 -23.00 -7.42 -30.35
N ALA A 26 -24.10 -6.88 -29.83
CA ALA A 26 -25.44 -7.12 -30.40
C ALA A 26 -25.53 -6.62 -31.85
N ALA A 27 -24.77 -5.59 -32.21
CA ALA A 27 -24.69 -5.08 -33.57
C ALA A 27 -23.84 -5.98 -34.50
N ARG A 28 -23.04 -6.92 -33.97
CA ARG A 28 -22.08 -7.73 -34.74
C ARG A 28 -22.31 -9.23 -34.53
N GLY A 29 -22.87 -9.88 -35.54
CA GLY A 29 -22.93 -11.36 -35.60
C GLY A 29 -21.62 -11.99 -36.04
N GLY A 30 -21.54 -13.33 -35.99
CA GLY A 30 -20.46 -14.13 -36.60
C GLY A 30 -19.49 -14.76 -35.59
N LEU A 31 -18.37 -15.32 -36.07
CA LEU A 31 -17.37 -16.02 -35.25
C LEU A 31 -16.64 -15.09 -34.26
N PHE A 32 -16.46 -13.83 -34.63
CA PHE A 32 -15.88 -12.79 -33.76
C PHE A 32 -16.68 -12.62 -32.47
N PHE A 33 -18.01 -12.84 -32.53
CA PHE A 33 -18.90 -12.78 -31.38
C PHE A 33 -18.53 -13.76 -30.27
N GLN A 34 -18.04 -14.96 -30.60
CA GLN A 34 -17.75 -15.99 -29.58
C GLN A 34 -16.53 -15.61 -28.71
N GLY A 35 -15.47 -15.09 -29.33
CA GLY A 35 -14.28 -14.65 -28.61
C GLY A 35 -14.55 -13.45 -27.73
N GLU A 36 -15.21 -12.43 -28.27
CA GLU A 36 -15.61 -11.24 -27.52
C GLU A 36 -16.58 -11.55 -26.39
N LEU A 37 -17.54 -12.47 -26.59
CA LEU A 37 -18.46 -12.91 -25.55
C LEU A 37 -17.71 -13.55 -24.38
N PHE A 38 -16.69 -14.37 -24.66
CA PHE A 38 -15.88 -14.96 -23.59
C PHE A 38 -15.15 -13.89 -22.78
N VAL A 39 -14.52 -12.92 -23.44
CA VAL A 39 -13.83 -11.80 -22.76
C VAL A 39 -14.82 -10.96 -21.95
N PHE A 40 -16.01 -10.71 -22.50
CA PHE A 40 -17.08 -10.01 -21.80
C PHE A 40 -17.53 -10.74 -20.53
N LEU A 41 -17.76 -12.05 -20.60
CA LEU A 41 -18.15 -12.83 -19.43
C LEU A 41 -17.05 -12.83 -18.36
N LEU A 42 -15.79 -12.93 -18.77
CA LEU A 42 -14.64 -12.81 -17.88
C LEU A 42 -14.60 -11.43 -17.20
N LEU A 43 -14.80 -10.36 -17.95
CA LEU A 43 -14.85 -8.99 -17.43
C LEU A 43 -16.01 -8.79 -16.45
N ALA A 44 -17.19 -9.32 -16.77
CA ALA A 44 -18.36 -9.26 -15.90
C ALA A 44 -18.10 -10.02 -14.57
N LEU A 45 -17.50 -11.21 -14.65
CA LEU A 45 -17.11 -12.00 -13.48
C LEU A 45 -16.08 -11.25 -12.61
N LEU A 46 -15.02 -10.71 -13.21
CA LEU A 46 -14.02 -9.93 -12.49
C LEU A 46 -14.63 -8.68 -11.85
N THR A 47 -15.60 -8.06 -12.49
CA THR A 47 -16.33 -6.91 -11.93
C THR A 47 -17.10 -7.31 -10.67
N VAL A 48 -17.82 -8.45 -10.69
CA VAL A 48 -18.52 -8.98 -9.51
C VAL A 48 -17.55 -9.32 -8.39
N ILE A 49 -16.45 -10.02 -8.69
CA ILE A 49 -15.40 -10.36 -7.72
C ILE A 49 -14.80 -9.07 -7.12
N GLY A 50 -14.52 -8.07 -7.96
CA GLY A 50 -14.01 -6.77 -7.54
C GLY A 50 -14.98 -6.06 -6.59
N MET A 51 -16.28 -6.10 -6.87
CA MET A 51 -17.32 -5.51 -6.02
C MET A 51 -17.37 -6.20 -4.64
N VAL A 52 -17.39 -7.53 -4.60
CA VAL A 52 -17.39 -8.30 -3.34
C VAL A 52 -16.10 -8.06 -2.55
N GLY A 53 -14.96 -8.04 -3.24
CA GLY A 53 -13.64 -7.85 -2.66
C GLY A 53 -13.29 -6.41 -2.32
N PHE A 54 -14.14 -5.42 -2.61
CA PHE A 54 -13.76 -4.00 -2.51
C PHE A 54 -13.45 -3.53 -1.08
N SER A 55 -14.05 -4.17 -0.08
CA SER A 55 -13.74 -3.91 1.34
C SER A 55 -12.30 -4.29 1.70
N GLN A 56 -11.69 -5.15 0.89
CA GLN A 56 -10.36 -5.69 1.09
C GLN A 56 -9.36 -5.03 0.13
N PRO A 57 -8.06 -5.01 0.47
CA PRO A 57 -7.03 -4.38 -0.36
C PRO A 57 -6.88 -5.01 -1.75
N TRP A 58 -7.20 -6.31 -1.91
CA TRP A 58 -7.11 -7.02 -3.18
C TRP A 58 -8.23 -6.64 -4.16
N GLY A 59 -9.41 -6.21 -3.70
CA GLY A 59 -10.52 -5.84 -4.59
C GLY A 59 -10.17 -4.67 -5.52
N ARG A 60 -9.33 -3.73 -5.06
CA ARG A 60 -8.83 -2.63 -5.90
C ARG A 60 -7.95 -3.14 -7.04
N SER A 61 -7.08 -4.11 -6.76
CA SER A 61 -6.24 -4.74 -7.77
C SER A 61 -7.07 -5.51 -8.79
N VAL A 62 -8.18 -6.13 -8.37
CA VAL A 62 -9.12 -6.78 -9.29
C VAL A 62 -9.80 -5.77 -10.21
N PHE A 63 -10.27 -4.63 -9.68
CA PHE A 63 -10.84 -3.57 -10.53
C PHE A 63 -9.81 -3.01 -11.51
N PHE A 64 -8.59 -2.76 -11.06
CA PHE A 64 -7.49 -2.34 -11.93
C PHE A 64 -7.27 -3.32 -13.08
N LEU A 65 -7.22 -4.61 -12.77
CA LEU A 65 -7.09 -5.66 -13.79
C LEU A 65 -8.30 -5.68 -14.74
N ALA A 66 -9.51 -5.49 -14.23
CA ALA A 66 -10.72 -5.43 -15.06
C ALA A 66 -10.69 -4.23 -16.03
N PHE A 67 -10.30 -3.03 -15.57
CA PHE A 67 -10.14 -1.87 -16.45
C PHE A 67 -9.01 -2.06 -17.46
N LEU A 68 -7.90 -2.68 -17.05
CA LEU A 68 -6.80 -2.99 -17.96
C LEU A 68 -7.24 -3.94 -19.07
N LEU A 69 -7.93 -5.02 -18.71
CA LEU A 69 -8.49 -5.98 -19.68
C LEU A 69 -9.53 -5.33 -20.58
N TYR A 70 -10.33 -4.41 -20.04
CA TYR A 70 -11.30 -3.66 -20.84
C TYR A 70 -10.62 -2.76 -21.88
N VAL A 71 -9.58 -2.02 -21.49
CA VAL A 71 -8.78 -1.21 -22.43
C VAL A 71 -8.12 -2.09 -23.48
N ALA A 72 -7.55 -3.23 -23.08
CA ALA A 72 -6.99 -4.21 -24.02
C ALA A 72 -8.05 -4.73 -25.00
N ASN A 73 -9.27 -5.02 -24.52
CA ASN A 73 -10.38 -5.42 -25.36
C ASN A 73 -10.74 -4.34 -26.38
N LEU A 74 -10.83 -3.08 -25.98
CA LEU A 74 -11.07 -1.96 -26.91
C LEU A 74 -9.96 -1.82 -27.96
N VAL A 75 -8.70 -2.07 -27.60
CA VAL A 75 -7.58 -2.08 -28.55
C VAL A 75 -7.72 -3.22 -29.54
N VAL A 76 -8.05 -4.43 -29.08
CA VAL A 76 -8.31 -5.58 -29.96
C VAL A 76 -9.44 -5.26 -30.93
N VAL A 77 -10.57 -4.78 -30.42
CA VAL A 77 -11.71 -4.33 -31.25
C VAL A 77 -11.25 -3.30 -32.26
N TRP A 78 -10.48 -2.29 -31.86
CA TRP A 78 -9.96 -1.28 -32.78
C TRP A 78 -9.07 -1.88 -33.88
N LEU A 79 -8.21 -2.84 -33.56
CA LEU A 79 -7.34 -3.51 -34.53
C LEU A 79 -8.13 -4.31 -35.58
N PHE A 80 -9.25 -4.94 -35.19
CA PHE A 80 -10.10 -5.69 -36.12
C PHE A 80 -11.03 -4.78 -36.95
N GLU A 81 -11.50 -3.68 -36.37
CA GLU A 81 -12.53 -2.81 -36.94
C GLU A 81 -11.99 -1.64 -37.77
N GLY A 82 -10.75 -1.22 -37.46
CA GLY A 82 -10.20 0.06 -37.90
C GLY A 82 -10.93 1.29 -37.31
N ARG A 83 -11.94 1.12 -36.46
CA ARG A 83 -12.69 2.20 -35.80
C ARG A 83 -12.32 2.28 -34.33
N ILE A 84 -11.94 3.47 -33.89
CA ILE A 84 -11.62 3.74 -32.48
C ILE A 84 -12.83 4.36 -31.77
N PHE A 85 -13.25 3.76 -30.66
CA PHE A 85 -14.34 4.27 -29.83
C PHE A 85 -13.81 5.28 -28.80
N ILE A 86 -13.44 6.48 -29.26
CA ILE A 86 -12.73 7.49 -28.45
C ILE A 86 -13.42 7.75 -27.11
N THR A 87 -14.75 7.91 -27.11
CA THR A 87 -15.53 8.17 -25.88
C THR A 87 -15.38 7.04 -24.87
N LEU A 88 -15.52 5.78 -25.31
CA LEU A 88 -15.34 4.61 -24.44
C LEU A 88 -13.89 4.44 -23.99
N SER A 89 -12.93 4.71 -24.86
CA SER A 89 -11.50 4.65 -24.54
C SER A 89 -11.14 5.66 -23.45
N VAL A 90 -11.59 6.92 -23.56
CA VAL A 90 -11.35 7.94 -22.52
C VAL A 90 -12.00 7.54 -21.20
N LEU A 91 -13.25 7.05 -21.25
CA LEU A 91 -13.98 6.64 -20.06
C LEU A 91 -13.31 5.45 -19.34
N ALA A 92 -12.83 4.48 -20.11
CA ALA A 92 -12.06 3.34 -19.61
C ALA A 92 -10.70 3.77 -19.02
N LEU A 93 -10.00 4.70 -19.67
CA LEU A 93 -8.74 5.24 -19.16
C LEU A 93 -8.95 6.00 -17.84
N ILE A 94 -10.01 6.78 -17.70
CA ILE A 94 -10.36 7.44 -16.43
C ILE A 94 -10.51 6.40 -15.31
N GLY A 95 -11.25 5.32 -15.57
CA GLY A 95 -11.43 4.22 -14.62
C GLY A 95 -10.13 3.45 -14.31
N PHE A 96 -9.29 3.25 -15.31
CA PHE A 96 -7.97 2.65 -15.18
C PHE A 96 -7.06 3.49 -14.27
N PHE A 97 -6.93 4.78 -14.54
CA PHE A 97 -6.10 5.68 -13.74
C PHE A 97 -6.66 5.85 -12.31
N SER A 98 -7.99 5.88 -12.13
CA SER A 98 -8.58 5.97 -10.79
C SER A 98 -8.41 4.69 -9.96
N SER A 99 -8.22 3.54 -10.62
CA SER A 99 -8.03 2.23 -9.98
C SER A 99 -6.56 1.87 -9.75
N LEU A 100 -5.61 2.72 -10.15
CA LEU A 100 -4.19 2.47 -9.93
C LEU A 100 -3.93 2.14 -8.46
N PRO A 101 -3.24 1.01 -8.17
CA PRO A 101 -2.88 0.67 -6.81
C PRO A 101 -2.01 1.79 -6.27
N GLN A 102 -2.56 2.57 -5.35
CA GLN A 102 -1.79 3.60 -4.67
C GLN A 102 -0.64 2.89 -3.96
N PRO A 103 0.63 3.27 -4.23
CA PRO A 103 1.75 2.72 -3.49
C PRO A 103 1.39 2.91 -2.02
N ARG A 104 1.36 1.81 -1.25
CA ARG A 104 1.09 1.86 0.18
C ARG A 104 2.08 2.87 0.74
N GLN A 105 1.61 4.09 1.00
CA GLN A 105 2.45 5.16 1.49
C GLN A 105 2.97 4.66 2.82
N GLY A 106 4.24 4.28 2.80
CA GLY A 106 4.78 3.31 3.72
C GLY A 106 4.53 3.76 5.14
N ARG A 107 3.85 2.91 5.91
CA ARG A 107 4.23 2.68 7.30
C ARG A 107 5.74 2.49 7.25
N SER A 108 6.48 3.50 7.72
CA SER A 108 7.94 3.54 7.70
C SER A 108 8.51 2.30 8.39
N SER A 109 8.67 1.23 7.62
CA SER A 109 9.61 0.18 7.92
C SER A 109 10.95 0.79 7.60
N LYS A 110 11.57 1.37 8.62
CA LYS A 110 12.99 1.71 8.59
C LYS A 110 13.76 0.39 8.55
N THR A 111 13.77 -0.25 7.38
CA THR A 111 14.72 -1.29 7.02
C THR A 111 16.05 -0.57 6.94
N LYS A 112 16.73 -0.54 8.09
CA LYS A 112 18.12 -0.15 8.21
C LYS A 112 18.87 -1.12 7.30
N GLU A 113 19.42 -0.60 6.21
CA GLU A 113 20.38 -1.31 5.37
C GLU A 113 21.38 -2.01 6.30
N ILE A 114 21.52 -3.31 6.10
CA ILE A 114 22.65 -4.07 6.61
C ILE A 114 23.65 -4.05 5.45
N PRO A 115 24.75 -3.28 5.50
CA PRO A 115 25.88 -3.53 4.63
C PRO A 115 26.48 -4.87 5.05
N ALA A 116 26.37 -5.86 4.18
CA ALA A 116 27.06 -7.14 4.31
C ALA A 116 28.46 -7.02 3.68
N ALA A 117 29.46 -7.53 4.41
CA ALA A 117 30.85 -7.89 4.02
C ALA A 117 31.74 -6.72 3.56
N VAL A 118 32.67 -6.17 4.37
CA VAL A 118 33.95 -6.72 4.90
C VAL A 118 34.97 -7.01 3.81
N GLU A 119 35.98 -6.13 3.72
CA GLU A 119 37.39 -6.50 3.53
C GLU A 119 38.18 -5.94 4.72
N GLU A 120 38.98 -6.80 5.35
CA GLU A 120 39.80 -6.54 6.52
C GLU A 120 41.13 -5.87 6.11
N GLU A 121 41.58 -4.87 6.87
CA GLU A 121 43.02 -4.66 7.12
C GLU A 121 43.28 -4.29 8.59
N PRO A 122 44.38 -4.78 9.19
CA PRO A 122 44.57 -4.79 10.63
C PRO A 122 45.46 -3.62 11.06
N HIS A 123 44.90 -2.47 11.38
CA HIS A 123 45.68 -1.42 12.04
C HIS A 123 45.00 -0.87 13.28
N SER A 124 45.59 -1.27 14.41
CA SER A 124 45.39 -0.80 15.76
C SER A 124 45.35 0.72 15.84
N MET A 125 44.20 1.27 16.20
CA MET A 125 44.17 2.46 17.04
C MET A 125 43.16 2.25 18.17
N VAL A 126 43.70 2.29 19.38
CA VAL A 126 43.01 2.31 20.65
C VAL A 126 42.05 3.50 20.63
N TYR A 127 40.78 3.25 20.35
CA TYR A 127 39.70 4.17 20.72
C TYR A 127 39.12 3.69 22.04
N GLU A 128 39.49 4.38 23.12
CA GLU A 128 38.72 4.38 24.36
C GLU A 128 37.33 4.95 24.04
N ASN A 129 36.41 4.05 23.70
CA ASN A 129 35.00 4.37 23.64
C ASN A 129 34.52 4.43 25.10
N PRO A 130 34.04 5.57 25.62
CA PRO A 130 33.45 5.58 26.94
C PRO A 130 32.16 4.77 26.87
N LYS A 131 32.25 3.49 27.24
CA LYS A 131 31.12 2.69 27.72
C LYS A 131 30.54 3.48 28.90
N LYS A 132 29.58 4.36 28.61
CA LYS A 132 28.66 4.85 29.62
C LYS A 132 27.86 3.63 30.05
N GLU A 133 28.30 3.00 31.13
CA GLU A 133 27.47 2.08 31.91
C GLU A 133 26.26 2.89 32.36
N PHE A 134 25.14 2.70 31.67
CA PHE A 134 23.88 3.27 32.07
C PHE A 134 23.38 2.47 33.26
N SER A 135 23.68 2.96 34.47
CA SER A 135 22.96 2.54 35.67
C SER A 135 21.45 2.64 35.41
N PRO A 136 20.63 1.72 35.94
CA PRO A 136 19.19 1.74 35.73
C PRO A 136 18.60 3.07 36.24
N GLY A 137 18.34 3.99 35.32
CA GLY A 137 17.69 5.27 35.59
C GLY A 137 16.20 5.07 35.93
N LYS A 138 15.55 6.11 36.45
CA LYS A 138 14.13 6.05 36.83
C LYS A 138 13.19 5.88 35.64
N LEU A 139 13.63 6.23 34.44
CA LEU A 139 12.82 6.23 33.22
C LEU A 139 13.59 5.54 32.08
N VAL A 140 12.88 4.75 31.29
CA VAL A 140 13.45 4.02 30.14
C VAL A 140 12.72 4.40 28.85
N ALA A 141 13.49 4.71 27.82
CA ALA A 141 12.98 4.91 26.47
C ALA A 141 13.69 3.98 25.49
N SER A 142 13.14 3.82 24.29
CA SER A 142 13.84 3.17 23.19
C SER A 142 14.45 4.22 22.27
N LYS A 143 15.69 4.02 21.81
CA LYS A 143 16.32 4.83 20.74
C LYS A 143 15.44 4.93 19.48
N SER A 144 14.55 3.96 19.26
CA SER A 144 13.65 3.92 18.11
C SER A 144 12.29 4.61 18.31
N SER A 145 11.98 5.08 19.52
CA SER A 145 10.68 5.68 19.85
C SER A 145 10.85 6.95 20.64
N ASN A 146 10.07 7.99 20.35
CA ASN A 146 10.09 9.24 21.10
C ASN A 146 9.27 9.19 22.40
N ARG A 147 9.13 8.02 23.04
CA ARG A 147 8.37 7.87 24.29
C ARG A 147 9.21 7.23 25.37
N TYR A 148 9.07 7.73 26.60
CA TYR A 148 9.71 7.17 27.79
C TYR A 148 8.65 6.58 28.74
N HIS A 149 9.07 5.56 29.49
CA HIS A 149 8.23 4.69 30.30
C HIS A 149 8.82 4.48 31.69
N ALA A 150 8.00 4.04 32.64
CA ALA A 150 8.47 3.48 33.89
C ALA A 150 9.08 2.09 33.66
N PRO A 151 10.12 1.66 34.40
CA PRO A 151 10.75 0.34 34.22
C PRO A 151 9.80 -0.83 34.44
N ALA A 152 8.79 -0.65 35.31
CA ALA A 152 7.77 -1.66 35.59
C ALA A 152 6.71 -1.81 34.49
N CYS A 153 6.64 -0.87 33.54
CA CYS A 153 5.63 -0.88 32.48
C CYS A 153 5.85 -2.04 31.49
N ASP A 154 4.77 -2.67 31.02
CA ASP A 154 4.86 -3.76 30.04
C ASP A 154 5.54 -3.32 28.73
N TRP A 155 5.35 -2.06 28.34
CA TRP A 155 6.01 -1.49 27.17
C TRP A 155 7.51 -1.33 27.36
N ALA A 156 7.97 -1.05 28.59
CA ALA A 156 9.39 -0.96 28.91
C ALA A 156 10.08 -2.33 28.83
N LYS A 157 9.43 -3.38 29.33
CA LYS A 157 9.96 -4.76 29.30
C LYS A 157 10.20 -5.26 27.86
N ARG A 158 9.38 -4.80 26.91
CA ARG A 158 9.50 -5.15 25.49
C ARG A 158 10.64 -4.43 24.76
N ILE A 159 11.28 -3.44 25.38
CA ILE A 159 12.42 -2.73 24.78
C ILE A 159 13.66 -3.61 24.89
N LYS A 160 14.28 -3.93 23.75
CA LYS A 160 15.57 -4.64 23.68
C LYS A 160 16.66 -3.84 24.39
N GLU A 161 17.50 -4.51 25.19
CA GLU A 161 18.51 -3.87 26.05
C GLU A 161 19.44 -2.92 25.28
N GLU A 162 19.89 -3.33 24.09
CA GLU A 162 20.73 -2.55 23.18
C GLU A 162 20.13 -1.18 22.77
N ARG A 163 18.81 -1.09 22.82
CA ARG A 163 18.03 0.08 22.40
C ARG A 163 17.51 0.88 23.57
N ARG A 164 17.72 0.43 24.81
CA ARG A 164 17.30 1.19 26.00
C ARG A 164 18.15 2.45 26.14
N VAL A 165 17.48 3.54 26.44
CA VAL A 165 18.08 4.79 26.89
C VAL A 165 17.48 5.08 28.25
N TRP A 166 18.35 5.21 29.24
CA TRP A 166 17.94 5.47 30.61
C TRP A 166 18.06 6.96 30.89
N PHE A 167 17.03 7.50 31.52
CA PHE A 167 16.96 8.88 31.97
C PHE A 167 16.78 8.91 33.49
N ASN A 168 17.47 9.84 34.13
CA ASN A 168 17.31 10.08 35.57
C ASN A 168 16.06 10.91 35.86
N ASP A 169 15.77 11.89 34.98
CA ASP A 169 14.72 12.90 35.20
C ASP A 169 13.87 13.14 33.94
N LYS A 170 12.61 13.54 34.15
CA LYS A 170 11.65 13.84 33.06
C LYS A 170 12.16 14.97 32.15
N GLU A 171 12.81 15.98 32.72
CA GLU A 171 13.35 17.13 31.97
C GLU A 171 14.45 16.72 31.00
N SER A 172 15.30 15.76 31.39
CA SER A 172 16.38 15.25 30.53
C SER A 172 15.81 14.53 29.30
N ALA A 173 14.72 13.78 29.48
CA ALA A 173 14.02 13.10 28.40
C ALA A 173 13.32 14.10 27.47
N TRP A 174 12.71 15.16 28.02
CA TRP A 174 12.06 16.21 27.25
C TRP A 174 13.04 17.05 26.42
N LYS A 175 14.20 17.42 26.99
CA LYS A 175 15.27 18.10 26.25
C LYS A 175 15.77 17.28 25.06
N GLN A 176 15.71 15.95 25.14
CA GLN A 176 16.03 15.04 24.05
C GLN A 176 14.85 14.71 23.12
N GLY A 177 13.69 15.35 23.32
CA GLY A 177 12.51 15.19 22.45
C GLY A 177 11.63 13.97 22.74
N TYR A 178 11.83 13.30 23.87
CA TYR A 178 10.99 12.17 24.29
C TYR A 178 9.76 12.68 25.05
N ARG A 179 8.62 12.00 24.89
CA ARG A 179 7.34 12.30 25.52
C ARG A 179 6.95 11.23 26.54
N ALA A 180 6.21 11.62 27.57
CA ALA A 180 5.72 10.68 28.57
C ALA A 180 4.74 9.68 27.93
N HIS A 181 4.88 8.40 28.26
CA HIS A 181 3.85 7.42 27.97
C HIS A 181 2.73 7.47 29.03
N SER A 182 1.54 6.96 28.70
CA SER A 182 0.38 6.87 29.60
C SER A 182 0.59 5.98 30.83
N CYS A 183 1.77 5.37 30.99
CA CYS A 183 2.12 4.62 32.20
C CYS A 183 2.78 5.53 33.27
N LEU A 184 2.90 6.82 32.98
CA LEU A 184 3.49 7.84 33.86
C LEU A 184 2.49 8.97 34.21
N SER A 185 1.26 8.85 33.71
CA SER A 185 0.11 9.70 34.06
C SER A 185 -0.55 9.20 35.32
#